data_AF-A0A819YPA3-F1
#
_entry.id   AF-A0A819YPA3-F1
#
_cell.length_a   1.000
_cell.length_b   1.000
_cell.length_c   1.000
_cell.angle_alpha   90.00
_cell.angle_beta   90.00
_cell.angle_gamma   90.00
#
_symmetry.space_group_name_H-M   'P 1'
#
loop_
_entity.id
_entity.type
_entity.pdbx_description
1 polymer ?
#
loop_
_entity_poly.entity_id
_entity_poly.type
_entity_poly.pdbx_seq_one_letter_code
_entity_poly.pdbx_strand_id
1 'polypeptide(L)'
;MTNYDSYSRIIRIERVQNERWFRQYQIHKSEFYRRLQQDTEQRLFHGCAGGESAVKSIVEYGFNRSLAGTKHGTAYGLGVYFSSKASESHNYTKLSNSISMGERYMFVCKVLVGKTTQ
;
A
#
# COMPACT_ATOMS: atom_id res chain seq x y z
N MET A 1 -22.07 24.69 5.79
CA MET A 1 -21.64 23.92 6.97
C MET A 1 -20.23 23.45 6.68
N THR A 2 -19.27 23.92 7.47
CA THR A 2 -17.84 23.68 7.29
C THR A 2 -17.50 22.20 7.55
N ASN A 3 -16.91 21.53 6.56
CA ASN A 3 -16.34 20.19 6.71
C ASN A 3 -15.26 20.26 7.79
N TYR A 4 -15.49 19.62 8.93
CA TYR A 4 -14.39 19.27 9.82
C TYR A 4 -13.47 18.32 9.04
N ASP A 5 -12.19 18.67 8.93
CA ASP A 5 -11.14 17.70 8.62
C ASP A 5 -11.27 16.57 9.66
N SER A 6 -11.86 15.45 9.25
CA SER A 6 -12.02 14.28 10.11
C SER A 6 -10.66 13.61 10.24
N TYR A 7 -9.88 14.06 11.22
CA TYR A 7 -8.60 13.46 11.53
C TYR A 7 -8.81 12.00 11.95
N SER A 8 -8.10 11.08 11.30
CA SER A 8 -8.06 9.68 11.71
C SER A 8 -7.07 9.50 12.85
N ARG A 9 -7.50 8.89 13.96
CA ARG A 9 -6.62 8.54 15.07
C ARG A 9 -5.71 7.38 14.68
N ILE A 10 -4.39 7.58 14.79
CA ILE A 10 -3.42 6.47 14.66
C ILE A 10 -3.43 5.67 15.97
N ILE A 11 -3.76 4.37 15.87
CA ILE A 11 -3.79 3.46 17.02
C ILE A 11 -2.39 2.90 17.28
N ARG A 12 -1.73 2.41 16.22
CA ARG A 12 -0.37 1.86 16.28
C ARG A 12 0.33 1.97 14.93
N ILE A 13 1.66 1.91 14.96
CA ILE A 13 2.52 1.79 13.77
C ILE A 13 3.44 0.60 13.98
N GLU A 14 3.44 -0.31 13.02
CA GLU A 14 4.24 -1.54 13.07
C GLU A 14 5.20 -1.58 11.89
N ARG A 15 6.46 -1.95 12.15
CA ARG A 15 7.47 -2.12 11.10
C ARG A 15 7.45 -3.56 10.60
N VAL A 16 7.13 -3.74 9.32
CA VAL A 16 7.24 -5.05 8.67
C VAL A 16 8.71 -5.41 8.47
N GLN A 17 9.14 -6.54 9.04
CA GLN A 17 10.48 -7.08 8.87
C GLN A 17 10.41 -8.41 8.11
N ASN A 18 10.54 -8.34 6.79
CA ASN A 18 10.61 -9.52 5.93
C ASN A 18 11.89 -9.47 5.08
N GLU A 19 12.92 -10.21 5.50
CA GLU A 19 14.23 -10.19 4.84
C GLU A 19 14.19 -10.66 3.39
N ARG A 20 13.36 -11.67 3.10
CA ARG A 20 13.21 -12.21 1.75
C ARG A 20 12.72 -11.12 0.79
N TRP A 21 11.63 -10.44 1.13
CA TRP A 21 11.09 -9.36 0.29
C TRP A 21 12.03 -8.17 0.23
N PHE A 22 12.70 -7.82 1.34
CA PHE A 22 13.66 -6.73 1.35
C PHE A 22 14.85 -6.99 0.42
N ARG A 23 15.43 -8.19 0.42
CA ARG A 23 16.53 -8.55 -0.51
C ARG A 23 16.09 -8.47 -1.96
N GLN A 24 14.92 -9.03 -2.29
CA GLN A 24 14.37 -8.95 -3.65
C GLN A 24 14.11 -7.51 -4.07
N TYR A 25 13.59 -6.66 -3.17
CA TYR A 25 13.40 -5.24 -3.42
C TYR A 25 14.73 -4.53 -3.73
N GLN A 26 15.78 -4.75 -2.93
CA GLN A 26 17.08 -4.11 -3.15
C GLN A 26 17.71 -4.49 -4.49
N ILE A 27 17.59 -5.76 -4.90
CA ILE A 27 18.03 -6.22 -6.22
C ILE A 27 17.31 -5.43 -7.32
N HIS A 28 15.98 -5.40 -7.32
CA HIS A 28 15.22 -4.64 -8.32
C HIS A 28 15.51 -3.14 -8.27
N LYS A 29 15.73 -2.56 -7.08
CA LYS A 29 16.10 -1.15 -6.95
C LYS A 29 17.41 -0.85 -7.68
N SER A 30 18.42 -1.70 -7.51
CA SER A 30 19.70 -1.57 -8.20
C SER A 30 19.55 -1.66 -9.72
N GLU A 31 18.68 -2.55 -10.21
CA GLU A 31 18.42 -2.72 -11.63
C GLU A 31 17.69 -1.52 -12.25
N PHE A 32 16.71 -0.96 -11.54
CA PHE A 32 16.01 0.26 -11.94
C PHE A 32 16.98 1.43 -12.04
N TYR A 33 17.84 1.61 -11.04
CA TYR A 33 18.84 2.67 -11.05
C TYR A 33 19.81 2.51 -12.21
N ARG A 34 20.32 1.30 -12.47
CA ARG A 34 21.21 1.03 -13.61
C ARG A 34 20.56 1.35 -14.96
N ARG A 35 19.26 1.07 -15.11
CA ARG A 35 18.52 1.28 -16.37
C ARG A 35 18.08 2.72 -16.60
N LEU A 36 17.69 3.42 -15.53
CA LEU A 36 17.06 4.74 -15.61
C LEU A 36 17.99 5.87 -15.19
N GLN A 37 19.12 5.55 -14.54
CA GLN A 37 20.09 6.51 -14.00
C GLN A 37 19.45 7.53 -13.03
N GLN A 38 18.41 7.08 -12.31
CA GLN A 38 17.62 7.91 -11.39
C GLN A 38 17.08 7.05 -10.24
N ASP A 39 16.98 7.60 -9.02
CA ASP A 39 16.20 6.97 -7.95
C ASP A 39 14.70 7.14 -8.23
N THR A 40 14.02 6.01 -8.32
CA THR A 40 12.57 5.93 -8.59
C THR A 40 11.80 5.34 -7.40
N GLU A 41 12.46 5.18 -6.25
CA GLU A 41 11.80 4.85 -4.99
C GLU A 41 10.92 6.03 -4.54
N GLN A 42 9.64 5.78 -4.37
CA GLN A 42 8.72 6.69 -3.69
C GLN A 42 8.14 6.03 -2.45
N ARG A 43 7.86 6.85 -1.44
CA ARG A 43 7.10 6.43 -0.27
C ARG A 43 5.62 6.68 -0.55
N LEU A 44 4.84 5.60 -0.67
CA LEU A 44 3.42 5.66 -1.01
C LEU A 44 2.57 4.88 0.01
N PHE A 45 1.28 5.15 0.01
CA PHE A 45 0.29 4.56 0.89
C PHE A 45 -0.57 3.53 0.16
N HIS A 46 -0.98 2.48 0.86
CA HIS A 46 -1.91 1.46 0.37
C HIS A 46 -2.94 1.12 1.44
N GLY A 47 -4.22 1.38 1.16
CA GLY A 47 -5.33 1.05 2.06
C GLY A 47 -5.75 -0.42 1.92
N CYS A 48 -5.98 -1.10 3.05
CA CYS A 48 -6.35 -2.52 3.05
C CYS A 48 -7.82 -2.73 3.42
N ALA A 49 -8.70 -2.86 2.42
CA ALA A 49 -10.12 -3.16 2.64
C ALA A 49 -10.41 -4.55 3.23
N GLY A 50 -9.47 -5.50 3.12
CA GLY A 50 -9.62 -6.84 3.70
C GLY A 50 -9.32 -6.92 5.19
N GLY A 51 -9.00 -5.80 5.84
CA GLY A 51 -8.66 -5.77 7.27
C GLY A 51 -7.38 -6.56 7.58
N GLU A 52 -7.33 -7.15 8.76
CA GLU A 52 -6.15 -7.85 9.29
C GLU A 52 -5.73 -9.06 8.42
N SER A 53 -6.68 -9.78 7.80
CA SER A 53 -6.36 -10.94 6.96
C SER A 53 -5.61 -10.55 5.68
N ALA A 54 -5.99 -9.42 5.07
CA ALA A 54 -5.24 -8.86 3.94
C ALA A 54 -3.85 -8.40 4.35
N VAL A 55 -3.71 -7.78 5.54
CA VAL A 55 -2.41 -7.38 6.09
C VAL A 55 -1.50 -8.60 6.26
N LYS A 56 -1.99 -9.67 6.90
CA LYS A 56 -1.22 -10.92 7.09
C LYS A 56 -0.77 -11.50 5.76
N SER A 57 -1.68 -11.61 4.80
CA SER A 57 -1.37 -12.12 3.46
C SER A 57 -0.31 -11.28 2.74
N ILE A 58 -0.40 -9.94 2.78
CA ILE A 58 0.59 -9.05 2.16
C ILE A 58 1.96 -9.16 2.84
N VAL A 59 2.00 -9.25 4.17
CA VAL A 59 3.27 -9.39 4.93
C VAL A 59 3.98 -10.71 4.59
N GLU A 60 3.21 -11.79 4.45
CA GLU A 60 3.73 -13.12 4.19
C GLU A 60 4.13 -13.29 2.71
N TYR A 61 3.21 -12.96 1.79
CA TYR A 61 3.33 -13.29 0.37
C TYR A 61 3.67 -12.09 -0.54
N GLY A 62 3.73 -10.88 0.01
CA GLY A 62 3.92 -9.65 -0.75
C GLY A 62 2.63 -9.19 -1.46
N PHE A 63 2.74 -8.10 -2.21
CA PHE A 63 1.64 -7.59 -3.02
C PHE A 63 1.42 -8.46 -4.26
N ASN A 64 0.20 -8.98 -4.44
CA ASN A 64 -0.12 -9.85 -5.58
C ASN A 64 -1.13 -9.19 -6.53
N ARG A 65 -0.70 -8.91 -7.77
CA ARG A 65 -1.57 -8.34 -8.82
C ARG A 65 -2.72 -9.24 -9.24
N SER A 66 -2.65 -10.57 -9.01
CA SER A 66 -3.76 -11.46 -9.34
C SER A 66 -5.00 -11.20 -8.47
N LEU A 67 -4.84 -10.44 -7.39
CA LEU A 67 -5.93 -10.00 -6.51
C LEU A 67 -6.46 -8.61 -6.89
N ALA A 68 -5.93 -7.98 -7.94
CA ALA A 68 -6.45 -6.71 -8.45
C ALA A 68 -7.94 -6.82 -8.82
N GLY A 69 -8.72 -5.78 -8.57
CA GLY A 69 -10.16 -5.79 -8.88
C GLY A 69 -11.06 -6.45 -7.83
N THR A 70 -10.51 -7.31 -6.96
CA THR A 70 -11.33 -8.10 -6.02
C THR A 70 -11.95 -7.27 -4.88
N LYS A 71 -11.36 -6.13 -4.55
CA LYS A 71 -11.81 -5.23 -3.47
C LYS A 71 -11.97 -3.76 -3.89
N HIS A 72 -11.30 -3.35 -4.96
CA HIS A 72 -11.27 -1.98 -5.51
C HIS A 72 -11.33 -2.04 -7.03
N GLY A 73 -11.78 -0.96 -7.68
CA GLY A 73 -11.87 -0.87 -9.14
C GLY A 73 -10.51 -0.94 -9.85
N THR A 74 -10.55 -1.21 -11.16
CA THR A 74 -9.36 -1.41 -12.00
C THR A 74 -9.24 -0.34 -13.09
N ALA A 75 -9.58 0.90 -12.75
CA ALA A 75 -9.71 2.00 -13.72
C ALA A 75 -8.42 2.27 -14.52
N TYR A 76 -7.26 2.04 -13.92
CA TYR A 76 -5.94 2.26 -14.53
C TYR A 76 -5.18 0.96 -14.80
N GLY A 77 -5.90 -0.17 -14.89
CA GLY A 77 -5.35 -1.49 -15.18
C GLY A 77 -5.41 -2.49 -14.03
N LEU A 78 -4.98 -3.72 -14.32
CA LEU A 78 -4.96 -4.85 -13.38
C LEU A 78 -3.66 -4.84 -12.58
N GLY A 79 -3.64 -4.07 -11.49
CA GLY A 79 -2.46 -3.89 -10.67
C GLY A 79 -2.76 -3.63 -9.20
N VAL A 80 -1.68 -3.37 -8.46
CA VAL A 80 -1.73 -2.97 -7.06
C VAL A 80 -1.62 -1.45 -7.01
N TYR A 81 -2.58 -0.81 -6.34
CA TYR A 81 -2.72 0.63 -6.34
C TYR A 81 -2.09 1.25 -5.09
N PHE A 82 -1.40 2.35 -5.29
CA PHE A 82 -0.77 3.15 -4.23
C PHE A 82 -1.13 4.62 -4.41
N SER A 83 -1.11 5.40 -3.34
CA SER A 83 -1.32 6.85 -3.38
C SER A 83 -0.18 7.61 -2.70
N SER A 84 0.13 8.81 -3.17
CA SER A 84 1.03 9.74 -2.49
C SER A 84 0.37 10.39 -1.26
N LYS A 85 -0.96 10.34 -1.16
CA LYS A 85 -1.75 10.93 -0.07
C LYS A 85 -2.40 9.84 0.77
N ALA A 86 -2.14 9.86 2.08
CA ALA A 86 -2.76 8.94 3.02
C ALA A 86 -4.31 9.05 3.03
N SER A 87 -4.86 10.25 2.84
CA SER A 87 -6.30 10.48 2.76
C SER A 87 -6.97 9.70 1.63
N GLU A 88 -6.34 9.63 0.46
CA GLU A 88 -6.86 8.86 -0.68
C GLU A 88 -6.82 7.37 -0.38
N SER A 89 -5.69 6.87 0.15
CA SER A 89 -5.59 5.47 0.57
C SER A 89 -6.57 5.11 1.68
N HIS A 90 -6.92 6.06 2.56
CA HIS A 90 -7.90 5.87 3.62
C HIS A 90 -9.28 5.55 3.05
N ASN A 91 -9.68 6.18 1.95
CA ASN A 91 -10.96 5.92 1.27
C ASN A 91 -11.07 4.48 0.74
N TYR A 92 -9.92 3.82 0.53
CA TYR A 92 -9.83 2.41 0.12
C TYR A 92 -9.67 1.44 1.32
N THR A 93 -9.76 1.93 2.56
CA THR A 93 -9.85 1.04 3.74
C THR A 93 -11.32 0.74 4.07
N LYS A 94 -11.57 -0.37 4.76
CA LYS A 94 -12.87 -0.68 5.35
C LYS A 94 -12.68 -0.97 6.83
N LEU A 95 -13.70 -0.66 7.63
CA LEU A 95 -13.71 -1.06 9.04
C LEU A 95 -13.64 -2.58 9.11
N SER A 96 -12.72 -3.10 9.91
CA SER A 96 -12.64 -4.53 10.18
C SER A 96 -13.93 -4.99 10.87
N ASN A 97 -14.55 -6.07 10.38
CA ASN A 97 -15.75 -6.67 10.98
C ASN A 97 -15.47 -7.45 12.28
N SER A 98 -14.28 -7.28 12.89
CA SER A 98 -13.90 -7.97 14.13
C SER A 98 -14.55 -7.32 15.36
N ILE A 99 -14.76 -8.15 16.39
CA ILE A 99 -15.51 -7.87 17.63
C ILE A 99 -14.87 -6.75 18.49
N SER A 100 -13.62 -6.37 18.24
CA SER A 100 -12.98 -5.19 18.85
C SER A 100 -12.96 -4.03 17.85
N MET A 101 -13.68 -2.95 18.20
CA MET A 101 -13.69 -1.60 17.60
C MET A 101 -13.07 -1.46 16.20
N GLY A 102 -13.92 -1.21 15.19
CA GLY A 102 -13.55 -1.05 13.77
C GLY A 102 -12.24 -0.30 13.49
N GLU A 103 -11.15 -1.06 13.38
CA GLU A 103 -9.86 -0.55 12.93
C GLU A 103 -9.79 -0.55 11.39
N ARG A 104 -8.98 0.36 10.86
CA ARG A 104 -8.61 0.44 9.44
C ARG A 104 -7.11 0.20 9.34
N TYR A 105 -6.70 -0.51 8.29
CA TYR A 105 -5.30 -0.87 8.08
C TYR A 105 -4.77 -0.21 6.81
N MET A 106 -3.55 0.32 6.89
CA MET A 106 -2.86 0.98 5.79
C MET A 106 -1.37 0.67 5.85
N PHE A 107 -0.77 0.39 4.70
CA PHE A 107 0.68 0.29 4.57
C PHE A 107 1.29 1.62 4.12
N VAL A 108 2.48 1.88 4.62
CA VAL A 108 3.44 2.82 4.03
C VAL A 108 4.52 1.99 3.35
N CYS A 109 4.65 2.12 2.04
CA CYS A 109 5.50 1.28 1.20
C CYS A 109 6.59 2.09 0.52
N LYS A 110 7.75 1.46 0.31
CA LYS A 110 8.74 1.89 -0.67
C LYS A 110 8.40 1.24 -2.00
N VAL A 111 8.12 2.04 -3.03
CA VAL A 111 7.65 1.58 -4.34
C VAL A 111 8.59 2.09 -5.41
N LEU A 112 9.10 1.18 -6.26
CA LEU A 112 9.87 1.55 -7.44
C LEU A 112 8.91 1.92 -8.56
N VAL A 113 8.66 3.22 -8.77
CA VAL A 113 7.63 3.67 -9.72
C VAL A 113 8.13 3.71 -11.17
N GLY A 114 9.45 3.64 -11.38
CA GLY A 114 10.05 3.76 -12.71
C GLY A 114 9.71 5.09 -13.39
N LYS A 115 9.53 5.05 -14.71
CA LYS A 115 8.97 6.16 -15.49
C LYS A 115 7.45 5.95 -15.61
N THR A 116 6.68 6.93 -15.16
CA THR A 116 5.21 6.91 -15.21
C THR A 116 4.71 7.67 -16.42
N THR A 117 3.54 7.28 -16.94
CA THR A 117 2.74 8.08 -17.88
C THR A 117 1.48 8.57 -17.17
N GLN A 118 0.94 9.71 -17.62
CA GLN A 118 -0.45 10.08 -17.35
C GLN A 118 -1.33 9.59 -18.50
#